data_AF-B2A6M2-F1
#
_entry.id   AF-B2A6M2-F1
#
_cell.length_a   1.000
_cell.length_b   1.000
_cell.length_c   1.000
_cell.angle_alpha   90.00
_cell.angle_beta   90.00
_cell.angle_gamma   90.00
#
_symmetry.space_group_name_H-M   'P 1'
#
loop_
_entity.id
_entity.type
_entity.pdbx_description
1 polymer ?
#
loop_
_entity_poly.entity_id
_entity_poly.type
_entity_poly.pdbx_seq_one_letter_code
_entity_poly.pdbx_strand_id
1 'polypeptide(L)'
;MPIDKPEDWKMLLAKPDKHWKSGCSAKALAYSWQEANGFPESVKKAFINSNIKLFREMRMIFAFPEYKVPLPGGNVSHKMIFL
;
A
#
# COMPACT_ATOMS: atom_id res chain seq x y z
N MET A 1 4.02 -3.85 14.65
CA MET A 1 2.83 -3.19 15.23
C MET A 1 1.79 -3.06 14.14
N PRO A 2 0.50 -3.29 14.42
CA PRO A 2 -0.58 -2.95 13.50
C PRO A 2 -0.61 -1.44 13.24
N ILE A 3 -1.14 -1.05 12.09
CA ILE A 3 -1.36 0.34 11.71
C ILE A 3 -2.84 0.65 11.91
N ASP A 4 -3.14 1.63 12.75
CA ASP A 4 -4.53 1.95 13.11
C ASP A 4 -5.06 3.13 12.30
N LYS A 5 -4.19 4.09 11.96
CA LYS A 5 -4.54 5.29 11.19
C LYS A 5 -3.59 5.52 10.00
N PRO A 6 -4.02 6.24 8.95
CA PRO A 6 -3.17 6.50 7.78
C PRO A 6 -1.83 7.12 8.16
N GLU A 7 -1.78 7.98 9.18
CA GLU A 7 -0.58 8.67 9.62
C GLU A 7 0.52 7.73 10.12
N ASP A 8 0.17 6.54 10.63
CA ASP A 8 1.16 5.56 11.08
C ASP A 8 1.99 5.03 9.90
N TRP A 9 1.48 5.10 8.66
CA TRP A 9 2.25 4.75 7.46
C TRP A 9 3.45 5.69 7.24
N LYS A 10 3.43 6.91 7.79
CA LYS A 10 4.52 7.89 7.63
C LYS A 10 5.85 7.31 8.11
N MET A 11 5.86 6.53 9.20
CA MET A 11 7.10 5.99 9.79
C MET A 11 7.76 4.91 8.93
N LEU A 12 7.04 4.34 7.96
CA LEU A 12 7.52 3.27 7.08
C LEU A 12 8.29 3.81 5.86
N LEU A 13 8.22 5.12 5.62
CA LEU A 13 8.84 5.76 4.47
C LEU A 13 10.37 5.86 4.59
N ALA A 14 11.06 5.93 3.44
CA ALA A 14 12.52 6.18 3.41
C ALA A 14 12.91 7.48 4.09
N LYS A 15 12.14 8.51 3.74
CA LYS A 15 12.38 9.91 4.08
C LYS A 15 11.01 10.49 4.40
N PRO A 16 10.47 10.22 5.59
CA PRO A 16 9.11 10.60 5.97
C PRO A 16 8.79 12.06 5.67
N ASP A 17 9.70 12.98 5.96
CA ASP A 17 9.45 14.42 5.76
C ASP A 17 9.52 14.87 4.30
N LYS A 18 10.12 14.05 3.41
CA LYS A 18 10.12 14.30 1.97
C LYS A 18 8.93 13.67 1.27
N HIS A 19 8.58 12.44 1.65
CA HIS A 19 7.59 11.63 0.93
C HIS A 19 6.18 11.76 1.50
N TRP A 20 6.02 12.19 2.75
CA TRP A 20 4.70 12.40 3.38
C TRP A 20 4.17 13.81 3.10
N LYS A 21 3.82 14.07 1.84
CA LYS A 21 3.27 15.35 1.38
C LYS A 21 2.03 15.13 0.54
N SER A 22 1.06 16.04 0.63
CA SER A 22 -0.10 16.03 -0.25
C SER A 22 0.36 16.21 -1.71
N GLY A 23 -0.20 15.40 -2.62
CA GLY A 23 0.28 15.29 -4.01
C GLY A 23 1.33 14.20 -4.24
N CYS A 24 1.90 13.59 -3.20
CA CYS A 24 2.76 12.42 -3.33
C CYS A 24 1.97 11.12 -3.23
N SER A 25 2.35 10.13 -4.06
CA SER A 25 1.69 8.82 -4.14
C SER A 25 1.67 8.08 -2.81
N ALA A 26 2.76 8.09 -2.05
CA ALA A 26 2.87 7.41 -0.77
C ALA A 26 1.78 7.80 0.24
N LYS A 27 1.50 9.11 0.39
CA LYS A 27 0.45 9.59 1.29
C LYS A 27 -0.93 9.23 0.73
N ALA A 28 -1.18 9.48 -0.55
CA ALA A 28 -2.45 9.13 -1.19
C ALA A 28 -2.79 7.64 -1.01
N LEU A 29 -1.76 6.79 -1.06
CA LEU A 29 -1.87 5.36 -0.86
C LEU A 29 -2.31 4.94 0.52
N ALA A 30 -1.64 5.50 1.55
CA ALA A 30 -1.91 5.17 2.93
C ALA A 30 -3.38 5.43 3.26
N TYR A 31 -3.92 6.57 2.80
CA TYR A 31 -5.34 6.88 2.95
C TYR A 31 -6.22 5.94 2.13
N SER A 32 -5.92 5.75 0.84
CA SER A 32 -6.73 4.89 -0.05
C SER A 32 -6.88 3.46 0.46
N TRP A 33 -5.89 2.91 1.16
CA TRP A 33 -5.94 1.55 1.68
C TRP A 33 -6.49 1.48 3.10
N GLN A 34 -6.07 2.38 3.99
CA GLN A 34 -6.53 2.37 5.36
C GLN A 34 -8.03 2.70 5.46
N GLU A 35 -8.52 3.67 4.68
CA GLU A 35 -9.93 4.09 4.72
C GLU A 35 -10.86 3.09 4.01
N ALA A 36 -10.34 2.28 3.10
CA ALA A 36 -11.13 1.30 2.35
C ALA A 36 -11.61 0.12 3.21
N ASN A 37 -11.02 -0.09 4.40
CA ASN A 37 -11.32 -1.19 5.31
C ASN A 37 -11.39 -2.55 4.58
N GLY A 38 -10.36 -2.82 3.78
CA GLY A 38 -10.32 -3.89 2.78
C GLY A 38 -9.68 -3.39 1.49
N PHE A 39 -10.11 -3.90 0.34
CA PHE A 39 -9.57 -3.43 -0.94
C PHE A 39 -10.10 -2.03 -1.30
N PRO A 40 -9.24 -1.13 -1.79
CA PRO A 40 -9.71 0.08 -2.46
C PRO A 40 -10.60 -0.27 -3.64
N GLU A 41 -11.52 0.65 -3.96
CA GLU A 41 -12.53 0.42 -4.99
C GLU A 41 -11.94 0.12 -6.38
N SER A 42 -10.81 0.74 -6.73
CA SER A 42 -10.09 0.45 -7.97
C SER A 42 -9.61 -1.00 -8.05
N VAL A 43 -9.13 -1.55 -6.93
CA VAL A 43 -8.67 -2.93 -6.82
C VAL A 43 -9.84 -3.91 -6.86
N LYS A 44 -10.94 -3.61 -6.15
CA LYS A 44 -12.19 -4.39 -6.22
C LYS A 44 -12.70 -4.49 -7.66
N LYS A 45 -12.73 -3.37 -8.38
CA LYS A 45 -13.12 -3.32 -9.79
C LYS A 45 -12.19 -4.16 -10.67
N ALA A 46 -10.88 -4.13 -10.43
CA ALA A 46 -9.94 -4.98 -11.18
C ALA A 46 -10.26 -6.48 -10.99
N PHE A 47 -10.57 -6.92 -9.77
CA PHE A 47 -10.98 -8.31 -9.52
C PHE A 47 -12.31 -8.66 -10.21
N ILE A 48 -13.32 -7.81 -10.08
CA ILE A 48 -14.63 -8.02 -10.71
C ILE A 48 -14.51 -8.06 -12.25
N ASN A 49 -13.73 -7.14 -12.83
CA ASN A 49 -13.57 -7.00 -14.28
C ASN A 49 -12.64 -8.04 -14.90
N SER A 50 -11.86 -8.78 -14.09
CA SER A 50 -10.99 -9.86 -14.58
C SER A 50 -11.75 -11.02 -15.24
N ASN A 51 -13.06 -11.12 -14.99
CA ASN A 51 -13.93 -12.23 -15.39
C ASN A 51 -13.50 -13.60 -14.84
N ILE A 52 -12.59 -13.63 -13.86
CA ILE A 52 -12.20 -14.84 -13.14
C ILE A 52 -13.21 -15.06 -12.02
N LYS A 53 -14.01 -16.13 -12.08
CA LYS A 53 -15.07 -16.42 -11.10
C LYS A 53 -14.55 -16.43 -9.65
N LEU A 54 -13.35 -16.98 -9.44
CA LEU A 54 -12.71 -17.06 -8.12
C LEU A 54 -12.46 -15.68 -7.48
N PHE A 55 -12.24 -14.64 -8.28
CA PHE A 55 -11.91 -13.31 -7.77
C PHE A 55 -13.14 -12.46 -7.40
N ARG A 56 -14.36 -12.91 -7.70
CA ARG A 56 -15.59 -12.15 -7.43
C ARG A 56 -15.86 -11.90 -5.94
N GLU A 57 -15.38 -12.80 -5.08
CA GLU A 57 -15.62 -12.76 -3.62
C GLU A 57 -14.30 -12.62 -2.83
N MET A 58 -13.26 -12.09 -3.48
CA MET A 58 -11.97 -11.84 -2.83
C MET A 58 -12.13 -10.90 -1.64
N ARG A 59 -11.62 -11.33 -0.49
CA ARG A 59 -11.53 -10.53 0.73
C ARG A 59 -10.10 -10.44 1.20
N MET A 60 -9.73 -9.25 1.65
CA MET A 60 -8.43 -9.01 2.25
C MET A 60 -8.45 -9.53 3.69
N ILE A 61 -7.49 -10.41 4.03
CA ILE A 61 -7.33 -10.93 5.39
C ILE A 61 -6.19 -10.18 6.09
N PHE A 62 -5.06 -10.02 5.40
CA PHE A 62 -3.92 -9.24 5.85
C PHE A 62 -3.35 -8.44 4.68
N ALA A 63 -2.77 -7.29 4.98
CA ALA A 63 -1.98 -6.49 4.07
C ALA A 63 -0.70 -6.05 4.79
N PHE A 64 0.43 -6.14 4.10
CA PHE A 64 1.71 -5.74 4.63
C PHE A 64 2.25 -4.59 3.78
N PRO A 65 2.78 -3.52 4.40
CA PRO A 65 3.60 -2.57 3.67
C PRO A 65 4.92 -3.24 3.31
N GLU A 66 5.41 -3.02 2.09
CA GLU A 66 6.66 -3.60 1.58
C GLU A 66 7.80 -3.47 2.60
N TYR A 67 8.40 -4.61 2.97
CA TYR A 67 9.54 -4.66 3.90
C TYR A 67 10.86 -4.46 3.16
N LYS A 68 11.68 -3.51 3.62
CA LYS A 68 12.98 -3.24 3.01
C LYS A 68 13.97 -4.38 3.32
N VAL A 69 14.29 -5.20 2.32
CA VAL A 69 15.44 -6.11 2.37
C VAL A 69 16.68 -5.44 1.80
N PRO A 70 17.86 -5.54 2.45
CA PRO A 70 19.10 -5.07 1.86
C PRO A 70 19.43 -5.96 0.65
N LEU A 71 19.42 -5.38 -0.55
CA LEU A 71 19.89 -6.06 -1.75
C LEU A 71 21.41 -5.94 -1.84
N PRO A 72 22.17 -7.05 -1.97
CA PRO A 72 23.60 -6.97 -2.19
C PRO A 72 23.89 -6.30 -3.53
N GLY A 73 24.64 -5.18 -3.52
CA GLY A 73 25.23 -4.58 -4.72
C GLY A 73 24.55 -3.35 -5.33
N GLY A 74 23.56 -2.69 -4.70
CA GLY A 74 22.88 -1.54 -5.33
C GLY A 74 22.37 -0.45 -4.39
N ASN A 75 22.46 0.80 -4.85
CA ASN A 75 21.87 1.97 -4.20
C ASN A 75 20.33 1.90 -4.28
N VAL A 76 19.70 1.51 -3.17
CA VAL A 76 18.29 1.74 -2.78
C VAL A 76 17.28 2.00 -3.91
N SER A 77 16.51 0.97 -4.28
CA SER A 77 15.32 1.10 -5.15
C SER A 77 14.35 2.17 -4.66
N HIS A 78 13.72 2.85 -5.62
CA HIS A 78 12.70 3.88 -5.40
C HIS A 78 11.54 3.27 -4.62
N LYS A 79 11.33 3.74 -3.37
CA LYS A 79 10.32 3.21 -2.47
C LYS A 79 8.91 3.53 -2.98
N MET A 80 8.17 2.52 -3.41
CA MET A 80 6.74 2.63 -3.63
C MET A 80 6.09 1.56 -2.78
N ILE A 81 5.46 1.99 -1.68
CA ILE A 81 4.78 1.08 -0.76
C ILE A 81 3.73 0.34 -1.59
N PHE A 82 3.86 -0.97 -1.85
CA PHE A 82 2.71 -1.81 -2.15
C PHE A 82 2.98 -3.31 -2.07
N LEU A 83 2.06 -3.96 -1.32
CA LEU A 83 1.72 -5.40 -1.23
C LEU A 83 2.76 -6.34 -0.63
#